data_AF-A0A935NW02-F1
#
_entry.id   AF-A0A935NW02-F1
#
_cell.length_a   1.000
_cell.length_b   1.000
_cell.length_c   1.000
_cell.angle_alpha   90.00
_cell.angle_beta   90.00
_cell.angle_gamma   90.00
#
_symmetry.space_group_name_H-M   'P 1'
#
loop_
_entity.id
_entity.type
_entity.pdbx_description
1 polymer ?
#
loop_
_entity_poly.entity_id
_entity_poly.type
_entity_poly.pdbx_seq_one_letter_code
_entity_poly.pdbx_strand_id
1 'polypeptide(L)'
;MRALALRLLTAALTATLTAALATACSGAAQTPASAPPPAAPAPANQGIAVGEPNPATPVARPASITDADIALAEKAIVVITKLSTAMTDAGANCQQAAAAIRAIIPELKAGIAETQPLDEKLKSDPAGREWFEKTYNPRLQQASEKLMASPCVSDPGVAEAMAELEK
;
A
#
# COMPACT_ATOMS: atom_id res chain seq x y z
N MET A 1 14.90 6.39 37.40
CA MET A 1 14.16 5.53 38.35
C MET A 1 12.66 5.48 38.01
N ARG A 2 12.29 4.93 36.86
CA ARG A 2 10.88 4.61 36.51
C ARG A 2 10.86 3.37 35.60
N ALA A 3 11.54 2.33 36.07
CA ALA A 3 11.34 0.95 35.64
C ALA A 3 10.73 0.23 36.86
N LEU A 4 9.81 -0.72 36.63
CA LEU A 4 9.04 -1.51 37.61
C LEU A 4 7.65 -0.95 37.95
N ALA A 5 6.68 -1.07 37.04
CA ALA A 5 5.27 -0.95 37.43
C ALA A 5 4.24 -1.66 36.54
N LEU A 6 4.61 -2.53 35.59
CA LEU A 6 3.60 -3.21 34.75
C LEU A 6 4.01 -4.65 34.37
N ARG A 7 4.48 -5.39 35.37
CA ARG A 7 4.47 -6.86 35.36
C ARG A 7 3.57 -7.25 36.52
N LEU A 8 2.32 -7.60 36.27
CA LEU A 8 1.39 -8.37 37.13
C LEU A 8 -0.05 -8.12 36.68
N LEU A 9 -0.48 -8.78 35.61
CA LEU A 9 -1.86 -9.26 35.47
C LEU A 9 -1.81 -10.47 34.51
N THR A 10 -1.58 -11.66 35.07
CA THR A 10 -2.58 -12.76 35.17
C THR A 10 -3.13 -13.16 33.79
N ALA A 11 -2.56 -14.17 33.14
CA ALA A 11 -2.73 -15.60 33.44
C ALA A 11 -4.19 -16.05 33.37
N ALA A 12 -4.53 -16.76 32.28
CA ALA A 12 -5.34 -17.99 32.23
C ALA A 12 -6.01 -18.12 30.86
N LEU A 13 -5.49 -18.99 29.99
CA LEU A 13 -6.33 -19.88 29.17
C LEU A 13 -5.44 -20.98 28.55
N THR A 14 -5.09 -21.93 29.40
CA THR A 14 -4.62 -23.27 29.01
C THR A 14 -5.78 -24.24 29.19
N ALA A 15 -6.25 -24.85 28.08
CA ALA A 15 -6.97 -26.13 27.97
C ALA A 15 -7.57 -26.19 26.55
N THR A 16 -7.54 -27.26 25.75
CA THR A 16 -7.20 -28.65 25.99
C THR A 16 -6.98 -29.34 24.64
N LEU A 17 -6.08 -30.30 24.66
CA LEU A 17 -5.81 -31.35 23.68
C LEU A 17 -7.08 -32.14 23.32
N THR A 18 -7.30 -32.47 22.05
CA THR A 18 -7.95 -33.75 21.68
C THR A 18 -7.46 -34.23 20.33
N ALA A 19 -6.72 -35.33 20.35
CA ALA A 19 -6.40 -36.14 19.19
C ALA A 19 -7.64 -36.97 18.79
N ALA A 20 -7.89 -37.10 17.50
CA ALA A 20 -8.70 -38.17 16.94
C ALA A 20 -8.05 -38.66 15.65
N LEU A 21 -7.37 -39.81 15.75
CA LEU A 21 -7.04 -40.67 14.63
C LEU A 21 -8.33 -41.27 14.07
N ALA A 22 -8.58 -41.09 12.78
CA ALA A 22 -9.53 -41.91 12.04
C ALA A 22 -8.93 -42.27 10.67
N THR A 23 -8.37 -43.47 10.62
CA THR A 23 -7.97 -44.18 9.41
C THR A 23 -9.25 -44.60 8.66
N ALA A 24 -9.49 -44.00 7.49
CA ALA A 24 -10.42 -44.54 6.51
C ALA A 24 -9.67 -44.81 5.20
N CYS A 25 -9.26 -46.06 5.02
CA CYS A 25 -8.91 -46.60 3.70
C CYS A 25 -10.15 -46.52 2.81
N SER A 26 -10.10 -45.70 1.77
CA SER A 26 -10.97 -45.84 0.60
C SER A 26 -10.12 -45.54 -0.62
N GLY A 27 -9.71 -46.61 -1.29
CA GLY A 27 -9.09 -46.55 -2.60
C GLY A 27 -10.09 -46.01 -3.61
N ALA A 28 -9.87 -44.77 -4.03
CA ALA A 28 -10.40 -44.24 -5.27
C ALA A 28 -9.22 -44.18 -6.26
N ALA A 29 -9.41 -44.83 -7.41
CA ALA A 29 -8.47 -44.82 -8.51
C ALA A 29 -8.05 -43.37 -8.84
N GLN A 30 -6.75 -43.12 -8.81
CA GLN A 30 -6.17 -41.87 -9.27
C GLN A 30 -6.37 -41.78 -10.78
N THR A 31 -7.42 -41.10 -11.22
CA THR A 31 -7.37 -40.39 -12.50
C THR A 31 -6.12 -39.52 -12.49
N PRO A 32 -5.25 -39.58 -13.51
CA PRO A 32 -4.16 -38.62 -13.65
C PRO A 32 -4.78 -37.23 -13.61
N ALA A 33 -4.47 -36.48 -12.55
CA ALA A 33 -4.78 -35.07 -12.52
C ALA A 33 -4.03 -34.45 -13.69
N SER A 34 -4.77 -34.01 -14.71
CA SER A 34 -4.27 -33.12 -15.73
C SER A 34 -3.48 -32.03 -15.02
N ALA A 35 -2.21 -31.91 -15.37
CA ALA A 35 -1.34 -30.87 -14.83
C ALA A 35 -2.10 -29.54 -14.86
N PRO A 36 -2.07 -28.76 -13.76
CA PRO A 36 -2.66 -27.43 -13.78
C PRO A 36 -2.11 -26.71 -15.02
N PRO A 37 -2.98 -26.07 -15.82
CA PRO A 37 -2.50 -25.27 -16.94
C PRO A 37 -1.43 -24.32 -16.38
N PRO A 38 -0.30 -24.15 -17.10
CA PRO A 38 0.76 -23.26 -16.66
C PRO A 38 0.12 -21.94 -16.25
N ALA A 39 0.38 -21.52 -15.01
CA ALA A 39 -0.11 -20.27 -14.48
C ALA A 39 0.09 -19.21 -15.56
N ALA A 40 -1.01 -18.60 -16.02
CA ALA A 40 -0.93 -17.53 -16.99
C ALA A 40 0.10 -16.53 -16.46
N PRO A 41 1.07 -16.11 -17.29
CA PRO A 41 2.08 -15.15 -16.85
C PRO A 41 1.32 -13.98 -16.21
N ALA A 42 1.72 -13.65 -14.97
CA ALA A 42 1.22 -12.47 -14.29
C ALA A 42 1.23 -11.32 -15.32
N PRO A 43 0.11 -10.60 -15.53
CA PRO A 43 0.04 -9.57 -16.54
C PRO A 43 1.27 -8.69 -16.37
N ALA A 44 2.12 -8.69 -17.40
CA ALA A 44 3.30 -7.84 -17.45
C ALA A 44 2.82 -6.45 -17.05
N ASN A 45 3.46 -5.87 -16.03
CA ASN A 45 3.26 -4.50 -15.58
C ASN A 45 3.04 -3.63 -16.82
N GLN A 46 1.77 -3.42 -17.18
CA GLN A 46 1.42 -2.50 -18.25
C GLN A 46 1.77 -1.18 -17.62
N GLY A 47 2.90 -0.60 -18.06
CA GLY A 47 3.47 0.59 -17.47
C GLY A 47 2.32 1.53 -17.21
N ILE A 48 2.03 1.79 -15.92
CA ILE A 48 0.90 2.63 -15.55
C ILE A 48 1.14 3.93 -16.30
N ALA A 49 0.26 4.21 -17.27
CA ALA A 49 0.29 5.45 -18.00
C ALA A 49 0.32 6.54 -16.94
N VAL A 50 1.43 7.27 -16.87
CA VAL A 50 1.56 8.43 -16.00
C VAL A 50 0.38 9.30 -16.38
N GLY A 51 -0.59 9.43 -15.48
CA GLY A 51 -1.86 10.09 -15.77
C GLY A 51 -1.60 11.43 -16.45
N GLU A 52 -2.38 11.71 -17.49
CA GLU A 52 -2.28 12.93 -18.30
C GLU A 52 -2.11 14.15 -17.37
N PRO A 53 -1.11 15.02 -17.60
CA PRO A 53 -0.85 16.16 -16.72
C PRO A 53 -2.14 16.98 -16.56
N ASN A 54 -2.64 17.06 -15.33
CA ASN A 54 -3.80 17.87 -15.00
C ASN A 54 -3.55 19.32 -15.46
N PRO A 55 -4.45 19.96 -16.22
CA PRO A 55 -4.30 21.35 -16.64
C PRO A 55 -4.57 22.31 -15.47
N ALA A 56 -3.82 22.16 -14.37
CA ALA A 56 -3.68 23.26 -13.44
C ALA A 56 -2.94 24.38 -14.17
N THR A 57 -3.48 25.59 -14.14
CA THR A 57 -2.83 26.80 -14.66
C THR A 57 -1.34 26.78 -14.29
N PRO A 58 -0.40 26.91 -15.25
CA PRO A 58 1.01 26.71 -14.97
C PRO A 58 1.48 27.62 -13.83
N VAL A 59 1.69 27.05 -12.65
CA VAL A 59 2.24 27.78 -11.52
C VAL A 59 3.74 27.86 -11.75
N ALA A 60 4.27 29.08 -11.84
CA ALA A 60 5.70 29.28 -12.01
C ALA A 60 6.47 28.60 -10.88
N ARG A 61 7.38 27.70 -11.26
CA ARG A 61 8.23 26.95 -10.34
C ARG A 61 9.21 27.89 -9.63
N PRO A 62 9.28 27.88 -8.29
CA PRO A 62 10.31 28.60 -7.55
C PRO A 62 11.71 28.11 -7.90
N ALA A 63 12.69 29.02 -7.96
CA ALA A 63 14.08 28.68 -8.27
C ALA A 63 14.72 27.73 -7.25
N SER A 64 14.18 27.67 -6.03
CA SER A 64 14.58 26.74 -4.97
C SER A 64 14.21 25.29 -5.28
N ILE A 65 13.23 25.04 -6.15
CA ILE A 65 12.80 23.70 -6.56
C ILE A 65 13.67 23.23 -7.73
N THR A 66 14.23 22.04 -7.61
CA THR A 66 15.12 21.40 -8.58
C THR A 66 14.39 20.29 -9.34
N ASP A 67 14.96 19.83 -10.46
CA ASP A 67 14.37 18.72 -11.23
C ASP A 67 14.41 17.42 -10.42
N ALA A 68 15.40 17.26 -9.54
CA ALA A 68 15.49 16.14 -8.62
C ALA A 68 14.33 16.14 -7.62
N ASP A 69 13.93 17.30 -7.09
CA ASP A 69 12.77 17.40 -6.18
C ASP A 69 11.47 17.00 -6.89
N ILE A 70 11.31 17.42 -8.15
CA ILE A 70 10.17 17.06 -9.00
C ILE A 70 10.14 15.55 -9.26
N ALA A 71 11.29 14.96 -9.62
CA ALA A 71 11.38 13.53 -9.87
C ALA A 71 11.05 12.71 -8.61
N LEU A 72 11.49 13.15 -7.43
CA LEU A 72 11.14 12.53 -6.15
C LEU A 72 9.63 12.59 -5.86
N ALA A 73 9.01 13.75 -6.06
CA ALA A 73 7.57 13.90 -5.86
C ALA A 73 6.75 13.06 -6.86
N GLU A 74 7.15 13.06 -8.14
CA GLU A 74 6.50 12.22 -9.17
C GLU A 74 6.59 10.73 -8.81
N LYS A 75 7.78 10.28 -8.37
CA LYS A 75 7.95 8.90 -7.91
C LYS A 75 6.99 8.58 -6.77
N ALA A 76 6.90 9.43 -5.75
CA ALA A 76 5.99 9.22 -4.63
C ALA A 76 4.51 9.15 -5.07
N ILE A 77 4.09 10.04 -5.97
CA ILE A 77 2.72 10.05 -6.51
C ILE A 77 2.43 8.79 -7.30
N VAL A 78 3.39 8.28 -8.07
CA VAL A 78 3.24 7.00 -8.78
C VAL A 78 2.98 5.86 -7.79
N VAL A 79 3.71 5.79 -6.67
CA VAL A 79 3.47 4.76 -5.66
C VAL A 79 2.10 4.91 -4.99
N ILE A 80 1.69 6.12 -4.63
CA ILE A 80 0.35 6.38 -4.05
C ILE A 80 -0.76 6.05 -5.07
N THR A 81 -0.53 6.38 -6.35
CA THR A 81 -1.47 6.05 -7.43
C THR A 81 -1.59 4.54 -7.61
N LYS A 82 -0.48 3.80 -7.57
CA LYS A 82 -0.47 2.32 -7.57
C LYS A 82 -1.31 1.75 -6.43
N LEU A 83 -1.14 2.27 -5.21
CA LEU A 83 -1.93 1.86 -4.05
C LEU A 83 -3.45 2.06 -4.29
N SER A 84 -3.85 3.27 -4.71
CA SER A 84 -5.27 3.56 -4.98
C SER A 84 -5.85 2.72 -6.13
N THR A 85 -5.03 2.42 -7.15
CA THR A 85 -5.41 1.59 -8.29
C THR A 85 -5.58 0.15 -7.86
N ALA A 86 -4.66 -0.40 -7.07
CA ALA A 86 -4.77 -1.77 -6.55
C ALA A 86 -6.03 -1.96 -5.69
N MET A 87 -6.39 -0.96 -4.89
CA MET A 87 -7.64 -0.94 -4.11
C MET A 87 -8.89 -0.86 -4.99
N THR A 88 -8.81 -0.17 -6.13
CA THR A 88 -9.90 -0.07 -7.11
C THR A 88 -10.06 -1.39 -7.88
N ASP A 89 -8.96 -1.96 -8.36
CA ASP A 89 -8.92 -3.20 -9.16
C ASP A 89 -9.38 -4.43 -8.35
N ALA A 90 -9.14 -4.43 -7.04
CA ALA A 90 -9.64 -5.46 -6.14
C ALA A 90 -11.18 -5.44 -6.01
N GLY A 91 -11.83 -4.31 -6.30
CA GLY A 91 -13.28 -4.15 -6.15
C GLY A 91 -13.75 -4.54 -4.75
N ALA A 92 -14.70 -5.47 -4.66
CA ALA A 92 -15.21 -6.00 -3.38
C ALA A 92 -14.36 -7.12 -2.77
N ASN A 93 -13.25 -7.53 -3.40
CA ASN A 93 -12.37 -8.58 -2.89
C ASN A 93 -11.32 -8.01 -1.93
N CYS A 94 -11.71 -7.80 -0.67
CA CYS A 94 -10.85 -7.12 0.31
C CYS A 94 -9.60 -7.92 0.72
N GLN A 95 -9.61 -9.24 0.54
CA GLN A 95 -8.40 -10.05 0.70
C GLN A 95 -7.37 -9.77 -0.40
N GLN A 96 -7.83 -9.61 -1.65
CA GLN A 96 -6.96 -9.20 -2.75
C GLN A 96 -6.44 -7.77 -2.56
N ALA A 97 -7.29 -6.86 -2.08
CA ALA A 97 -6.88 -5.49 -1.73
C ALA A 97 -5.77 -5.50 -0.67
N ALA A 98 -5.96 -6.23 0.43
CA ALA A 98 -4.98 -6.34 1.50
C ALA A 98 -3.65 -6.99 1.03
N ALA A 99 -3.72 -8.01 0.17
CA ALA A 99 -2.53 -8.63 -0.41
C ALA A 99 -1.77 -7.66 -1.32
N ALA A 100 -2.50 -6.88 -2.14
CA ALA A 100 -1.89 -5.89 -3.02
C ALA A 100 -1.26 -4.72 -2.24
N ILE A 101 -1.89 -4.27 -1.16
CA ILE A 101 -1.30 -3.28 -0.24
C ILE A 101 0.04 -3.81 0.27
N ARG A 102 0.07 -5.01 0.85
CA ARG A 102 1.30 -5.61 1.39
C ARG A 102 2.42 -5.72 0.35
N ALA A 103 2.07 -6.06 -0.89
CA ALA A 103 3.03 -6.11 -2.00
C ALA A 103 3.63 -4.73 -2.32
N ILE A 104 2.89 -3.64 -2.11
CA ILE A 104 3.32 -2.25 -2.37
C ILE A 104 4.06 -1.64 -1.17
N ILE A 105 3.87 -2.14 0.07
CA ILE A 105 4.51 -1.58 1.28
C ILE A 105 6.01 -1.33 1.14
N PRO A 106 6.84 -2.25 0.61
CA PRO A 106 8.27 -2.00 0.47
C PRO A 106 8.57 -0.78 -0.42
N GLU A 107 7.81 -0.61 -1.50
CA GLU A 107 7.94 0.53 -2.41
C GLU A 107 7.48 1.84 -1.74
N LEU A 108 6.40 1.78 -0.95
CA LEU A 108 5.94 2.93 -0.14
C LEU A 108 6.96 3.35 0.90
N LYS A 109 7.51 2.41 1.67
CA LYS A 109 8.54 2.71 2.68
C LYS A 109 9.79 3.31 2.06
N ALA A 110 10.26 2.74 0.96
CA ALA A 110 11.37 3.30 0.21
C ALA A 110 11.06 4.70 -0.31
N GLY A 111 9.86 4.92 -0.88
CA GLY A 111 9.40 6.23 -1.32
C GLY A 111 9.36 7.27 -0.20
N ILE A 112 8.80 6.92 0.97
CA ILE A 112 8.76 7.80 2.14
C ILE A 112 10.17 8.20 2.56
N ALA A 113 11.08 7.23 2.71
CA ALA A 113 12.46 7.50 3.08
C ALA A 113 13.18 8.39 2.06
N GLU A 114 13.00 8.14 0.77
CA GLU A 114 13.58 8.96 -0.31
C GLU A 114 13.00 10.38 -0.36
N THR A 115 11.73 10.57 0.02
CA THR A 115 11.09 11.90 0.05
C THR A 115 11.34 12.69 1.33
N GLN A 116 11.86 12.08 2.40
CA GLN A 116 12.11 12.77 3.66
C GLN A 116 12.99 14.04 3.51
N PRO A 117 14.08 14.04 2.72
CA PRO A 117 14.87 15.25 2.52
C PRO A 117 14.08 16.37 1.82
N LEU A 118 13.18 16.02 0.91
CA LEU A 118 12.28 16.97 0.25
C LEU A 118 11.29 17.55 1.26
N ASP A 119 10.68 16.73 2.12
CA ASP A 119 9.80 17.21 3.19
C ASP A 119 10.52 18.22 4.12
N GLU A 120 11.73 17.88 4.58
CA GLU A 120 12.54 18.78 5.41
C GLU A 120 12.87 20.09 4.70
N LYS A 121 13.23 20.02 3.42
CA LYS A 121 13.47 21.21 2.59
C LYS A 121 12.22 22.10 2.54
N LEU A 122 11.05 21.53 2.27
CA LEU A 122 9.80 22.28 2.12
C LEU A 122 9.30 22.91 3.42
N LYS A 123 9.70 22.41 4.59
CA LYS A 123 9.43 23.10 5.88
C LYS A 123 10.08 24.48 5.94
N SER A 124 11.26 24.63 5.33
CA SER A 124 12.03 25.88 5.29
C SER A 124 11.76 26.74 4.05
N ASP A 125 11.03 26.23 3.07
CA ASP A 125 10.74 26.89 1.80
C ASP A 125 9.21 27.01 1.57
N PRO A 126 8.57 28.07 2.12
CA PRO A 126 7.12 28.27 1.97
C PRO A 126 6.66 28.36 0.51
N ALA A 127 7.47 28.99 -0.36
CA ALA A 127 7.14 29.13 -1.77
C ALA A 127 7.22 27.79 -2.51
N GLY A 128 8.26 27.00 -2.21
CA GLY A 128 8.38 25.62 -2.67
C GLY A 128 7.20 24.76 -2.23
N ARG A 129 6.82 24.84 -0.95
CA ARG A 129 5.69 24.08 -0.40
C ARG A 129 4.38 24.43 -1.10
N GLU A 130 4.07 25.71 -1.22
CA GLU A 130 2.86 26.18 -1.92
C GLU A 130 2.84 25.71 -3.39
N TRP A 131 4.00 25.73 -4.05
CA TRP A 131 4.12 25.24 -5.42
C TRP A 131 3.86 23.73 -5.51
N PHE A 132 4.44 22.91 -4.62
CA PHE A 132 4.19 21.47 -4.58
C PHE A 132 2.71 21.17 -4.29
N GLU A 133 2.11 21.86 -3.32
CA GLU A 133 0.69 21.71 -3.01
C GLU A 133 -0.19 22.00 -4.23
N LYS A 134 0.00 23.14 -4.90
CA LYS A 134 -0.81 23.47 -6.10
C LYS A 134 -0.59 22.49 -7.25
N THR A 135 0.65 22.03 -7.43
CA THR A 135 1.03 21.17 -8.55
C THR A 135 0.55 19.73 -8.37
N TYR A 136 0.65 19.19 -7.15
CA TYR A 136 0.51 17.76 -6.90
C TYR A 136 -0.68 17.36 -6.03
N ASN A 137 -1.18 18.28 -5.18
CA ASN A 137 -2.35 17.99 -4.33
C ASN A 137 -3.57 17.52 -5.12
N PRO A 138 -3.89 18.04 -6.33
CA PRO A 138 -5.01 17.50 -7.12
C PRO A 138 -4.88 16.00 -7.45
N ARG A 139 -3.66 15.53 -7.77
CA ARG A 139 -3.40 14.12 -8.07
C ARG A 139 -3.45 13.26 -6.81
N LEU A 140 -2.93 13.78 -5.70
CA LEU A 140 -3.01 13.11 -4.40
C LEU A 140 -4.46 13.00 -3.94
N GLN A 141 -5.25 14.07 -4.03
CA GLN A 141 -6.68 14.06 -3.72
C GLN A 141 -7.42 13.04 -4.57
N GLN A 142 -7.18 13.01 -5.88
CA GLN A 142 -7.81 12.02 -6.76
C GLN A 142 -7.47 10.57 -6.34
N ALA A 143 -6.22 10.30 -5.98
CA ALA A 143 -5.82 8.98 -5.48
C ALA A 143 -6.46 8.65 -4.12
N SER A 144 -6.52 9.63 -3.22
CA SER A 144 -7.19 9.51 -1.91
C SER A 144 -8.69 9.27 -2.05
N GLU A 145 -9.38 9.98 -2.94
CA GLU A 145 -10.81 9.80 -3.23
C GLU A 145 -11.09 8.38 -3.73
N LYS A 146 -10.25 7.85 -4.63
CA LYS A 146 -10.34 6.45 -5.08
C LYS A 146 -10.14 5.46 -3.94
N LEU A 147 -9.17 5.71 -3.07
CA LEU A 147 -8.93 4.86 -1.90
C LEU A 147 -10.14 4.85 -0.97
N MET A 148 -10.72 6.02 -0.68
CA MET A 148 -11.89 6.19 0.18
C MET A 148 -13.17 5.65 -0.43
N ALA A 149 -13.29 5.66 -1.76
CA ALA A 149 -14.41 5.07 -2.48
C ALA A 149 -14.36 3.54 -2.55
N SER A 150 -13.24 2.92 -2.18
CA SER A 150 -13.11 1.46 -2.16
C SER A 150 -14.08 0.85 -1.13
N PRO A 151 -14.83 -0.21 -1.49
CA PRO A 151 -15.68 -0.92 -0.51
C PRO A 151 -14.87 -1.61 0.59
N CYS A 152 -13.54 -1.70 0.44
CA CYS A 152 -12.64 -2.36 1.38
C CYS A 152 -11.97 -1.40 2.39
N VAL A 153 -12.31 -0.10 2.38
CA VAL A 153 -11.68 0.90 3.26
C VAL A 153 -11.85 0.59 4.76
N SER A 154 -12.92 -0.10 5.14
CA SER A 154 -13.19 -0.51 6.53
C SER A 154 -12.92 -2.00 6.79
N ASP A 155 -12.34 -2.72 5.84
CA ASP A 155 -12.00 -4.14 6.02
C ASP A 155 -10.83 -4.27 7.02
N PRO A 156 -10.93 -5.14 8.04
CA PRO A 156 -9.86 -5.32 9.03
C PRO A 156 -8.53 -5.78 8.43
N GLY A 157 -8.55 -6.61 7.39
CA GLY A 157 -7.35 -7.11 6.74
C GLY A 157 -6.64 -6.03 5.93
N VAL A 158 -7.41 -5.13 5.30
CA VAL A 158 -6.89 -3.90 4.68
C VAL A 158 -6.31 -2.95 5.72
N ALA A 159 -7.02 -2.72 6.83
CA ALA A 159 -6.54 -1.86 7.90
C ALA A 159 -5.24 -2.38 8.52
N GLU A 160 -5.13 -3.69 8.75
CA GLU A 160 -3.90 -4.33 9.22
C GLU A 160 -2.75 -4.15 8.21
N ALA A 161 -3.01 -4.39 6.92
CA ALA A 161 -2.02 -4.19 5.87
C ALA A 161 -1.53 -2.72 5.81
N MET A 162 -2.42 -1.75 6.00
CA MET A 162 -2.03 -0.34 6.07
C MET A 162 -1.21 -0.03 7.33
N ALA A 163 -1.55 -0.62 8.49
CA ALA A 163 -0.79 -0.44 9.72
C ALA A 163 0.63 -1.05 9.66
N GLU A 164 0.88 -2.03 8.78
CA GLU A 164 2.23 -2.53 8.51
C GLU A 164 3.15 -1.48 7.86
N LEU A 165 2.60 -0.43 7.23
CA LEU A 165 3.37 0.70 6.72
C LEU A 165 4.02 1.50 7.85
N GLU A 166 3.36 1.60 9.00
CA GLU A 166 3.80 2.39 10.16
C GLU A 166 4.85 1.68 11.03
N LYS A 167 5.08 0.38 10.79
CA LYS A 167 6.03 -0.45 11.52
C LYS A 167 7.43 -0.41 10.90
#